data_AF-A0A822D4C4-F1
#
_entry.id   AF-A0A822D4C4-F1
#
_cell.length_a   1.000
_cell.length_b   1.000
_cell.length_c   1.000
_cell.angle_alpha   90.00
_cell.angle_beta   90.00
_cell.angle_gamma   90.00
#
_symmetry.space_group_name_H-M   'P 1'
#
loop_
_entity.id
_entity.type
_entity.pdbx_description
1 polymer ?
#
loop_
_entity_poly.entity_id
_entity_poly.type
_entity_poly.pdbx_seq_one_letter_code
_entity_poly.pdbx_strand_id
1 'polypeptide(L)'
;ALAIDEKIGYPEYLGSTNTLELDKMYQEYVFNTSYINNILKLLTIKSNESIRMLRDPVDRKAWGPSPPTTVNAFYNPPTNQISKENIFEI
;
A
#
# COMPACT_ATOMS: atom_id res chain seq x y z
N ALA A 1 -27.13 -8.98 -0.89
CA ALA A 1 -25.72 -9.33 -0.62
C ALA A 1 -24.91 -8.05 -0.67
N LEU A 2 -24.16 -7.72 0.40
CA LEU A 2 -23.37 -6.49 0.46
C LEU A 2 -22.23 -6.60 -0.55
N ALA A 3 -22.25 -5.72 -1.56
CA ALA A 3 -21.33 -5.77 -2.69
C ALA A 3 -20.01 -5.01 -2.44
N ILE A 4 -19.93 -4.24 -1.35
CA ILE A 4 -18.82 -3.30 -1.04
C ILE A 4 -17.84 -3.94 -0.06
N ASP A 5 -16.54 -3.80 -0.34
CA ASP A 5 -15.43 -4.23 0.51
C ASP A 5 -14.97 -3.08 1.44
N GLU A 6 -14.90 -3.32 2.75
CA GLU A 6 -14.55 -2.28 3.74
C GLU A 6 -13.12 -2.45 4.27
N LYS A 7 -12.36 -1.34 4.31
CA LYS A 7 -11.01 -1.28 4.85
C LYS A 7 -10.89 -0.20 5.91
N ILE A 8 -10.50 -0.59 7.13
CA ILE A 8 -10.51 0.28 8.30
C ILE A 8 -9.12 0.29 8.94
N GLY A 9 -8.54 1.48 9.09
CA GLY A 9 -7.22 1.66 9.70
C GLY A 9 -6.10 1.17 8.78
N TYR A 10 -5.55 -0.01 9.05
CA TYR A 10 -4.39 -0.55 8.36
C TYR A 10 -4.52 -2.06 8.07
N PRO A 11 -3.83 -2.57 7.04
CA PRO A 11 -3.78 -4.00 6.77
C PRO A 11 -3.15 -4.77 7.93
N GLU A 12 -3.72 -5.93 8.26
CA GLU A 12 -3.26 -6.77 9.38
C GLU A 12 -1.75 -7.09 9.33
N TYR A 13 -1.18 -7.27 8.14
CA TYR A 13 0.26 -7.55 7.97
C TYR A 13 1.16 -6.43 8.52
N LEU A 14 0.68 -5.17 8.58
CA LEU A 14 1.44 -4.05 9.18
C LEU A 14 1.51 -4.09 10.71
N GLY A 15 0.52 -4.70 11.36
CA GLY A 15 0.48 -4.87 12.81
C GLY A 15 0.92 -6.27 13.27
N SER A 16 1.19 -7.17 12.33
CA SER A 16 1.52 -8.56 12.63
C SER A 16 2.96 -8.70 13.17
N THR A 17 3.18 -9.69 14.03
CA THR A 17 4.52 -10.07 14.48
C THR A 17 5.33 -10.80 13.40
N ASN A 18 4.68 -11.20 12.30
CA ASN A 18 5.31 -11.87 11.16
C ASN A 18 5.73 -10.85 10.10
N THR A 19 6.99 -10.43 10.13
CA THR A 19 7.51 -9.39 9.22
C THR A 19 7.87 -9.91 7.83
N LEU A 20 7.77 -11.22 7.57
CA LEU A 20 8.30 -11.83 6.34
C LEU A 20 7.70 -11.22 5.06
N GLU A 21 6.42 -10.89 5.06
CA GLU A 21 5.77 -10.26 3.90
C GLU A 21 6.25 -8.82 3.70
N LEU A 22 6.42 -8.05 4.78
CA LEU A 22 6.97 -6.70 4.75
C LEU A 22 8.41 -6.69 4.27
N ASP A 23 9.24 -7.59 4.80
CA ASP A 23 10.64 -7.73 4.43
C ASP A 23 10.79 -8.05 2.94
N LYS A 24 9.92 -8.93 2.40
CA LYS A 24 9.85 -9.22 0.95
C LYS A 24 9.42 -8.01 0.12
N MET A 25 8.45 -7.22 0.58
CA MET A 25 8.01 -6.02 -0.14
C MET A 25 9.13 -4.97 -0.23
N TYR A 26 9.92 -4.80 0.84
CA TYR A 26 10.96 -3.78 0.90
C TYR A 26 12.37 -4.30 0.57
N GLN A 27 12.52 -5.55 0.11
CA GLN A 27 13.83 -6.15 -0.17
C GLN A 27 14.68 -5.35 -1.19
N GLU A 28 14.05 -4.67 -2.16
CA GLU A 28 14.75 -3.86 -3.17
C GLU A 28 15.13 -2.44 -2.67
N TYR A 29 14.53 -2.01 -1.56
CA TYR A 29 14.64 -0.66 -0.99
C TYR A 29 15.91 -0.51 -0.12
N VAL A 30 17.06 -0.79 -0.71
CA VAL A 30 18.37 -0.62 -0.06
C VAL A 30 18.87 0.82 -0.27
N PHE A 31 18.95 1.59 0.81
CA PHE A 31 19.35 3.00 0.80
C PHE A 31 20.73 3.23 1.42
N ASN A 32 21.39 4.32 1.03
CA ASN A 32 22.66 4.77 1.62
C ASN A 32 22.53 6.20 2.18
N THR A 33 23.64 6.85 2.52
CA THR A 33 23.62 8.20 3.11
C THR A 33 23.34 9.32 2.10
N SER A 34 23.44 9.07 0.80
CA SER A 34 23.16 10.04 -0.25
C SER A 34 21.66 10.12 -0.53
N TYR A 35 21.05 11.20 -0.03
CA TYR A 35 19.62 11.47 -0.21
C TYR A 35 19.21 11.47 -1.69
N ILE A 36 19.97 12.16 -2.57
CA ILE A 36 19.60 12.26 -3.98
C ILE A 36 19.65 10.90 -4.69
N ASN A 37 20.66 10.06 -4.37
CA ASN A 37 20.76 8.73 -4.95
C ASN A 37 19.62 7.83 -4.47
N ASN A 38 19.21 7.97 -3.21
CA ASN A 38 18.05 7.24 -2.67
C ASN A 38 16.75 7.62 -3.40
N ILE A 39 16.54 8.91 -3.69
CA ILE A 39 15.38 9.38 -4.44
C ILE A 39 15.38 8.82 -5.87
N LEU A 40 16.51 8.91 -6.59
CA LEU A 40 16.62 8.36 -7.95
C LEU A 40 16.36 6.85 -7.98
N LYS A 41 16.87 6.12 -6.97
CA LYS A 41 16.60 4.70 -6.81
C LYS A 41 15.12 4.41 -6.56
N LEU A 42 14.50 5.16 -5.64
CA LEU A 42 13.07 5.03 -5.35
C LEU A 42 12.21 5.25 -6.61
N LEU A 43 12.51 6.27 -7.40
CA LEU A 43 11.79 6.55 -8.66
C LEU A 43 11.95 5.40 -9.67
N THR A 44 13.14 4.82 -9.74
CA THR A 44 13.42 3.66 -10.61
C THR A 44 12.61 2.44 -10.19
N ILE A 45 12.58 2.13 -8.90
CA ILE A 45 11.79 1.00 -8.35
C ILE A 45 10.31 1.20 -8.68
N LYS A 46 9.73 2.36 -8.36
CA LYS A 46 8.32 2.68 -8.64
C LYS A 46 7.95 2.62 -10.12
N SER A 47 8.84 3.08 -10.99
CA SER A 47 8.62 3.01 -12.44
C SER A 47 8.59 1.56 -12.93
N ASN A 48 9.53 0.73 -12.46
CA ASN A 48 9.58 -0.68 -12.80
C ASN A 48 8.35 -1.44 -12.28
N GLU A 49 7.94 -1.21 -11.02
CA GLU A 49 6.71 -1.79 -10.45
C GLU A 49 5.48 -1.45 -11.31
N SER A 50 5.31 -0.17 -11.66
CA SER A 50 4.18 0.29 -12.49
C SER A 50 4.14 -0.40 -13.86
N ILE A 51 5.30 -0.64 -14.47
CA ILE A 51 5.40 -1.32 -15.77
C ILE A 51 5.10 -2.83 -15.62
N ARG A 52 5.56 -3.48 -14.56
CA ARG A 52 5.28 -4.92 -14.30
C ARG A 52 3.78 -5.17 -14.16
N MET A 53 3.06 -4.29 -13.47
CA MET A 53 1.63 -4.42 -13.23
C MET A 53 0.76 -4.39 -14.51
N LEU A 54 1.29 -3.95 -15.66
CA LEU A 54 0.51 -3.80 -16.90
C LEU A 54 -0.13 -5.12 -17.41
N ARG A 55 0.48 -6.26 -17.08
CA ARG A 55 0.01 -7.60 -17.52
C ARG A 55 -0.54 -8.45 -16.39
N ASP A 56 -0.48 -7.95 -15.17
CA ASP A 56 -0.96 -8.66 -13.99
C ASP A 56 -2.44 -8.33 -13.73
N PRO A 57 -3.23 -9.29 -13.22
CA PRO A 57 -4.60 -9.01 -12.82
C PRO A 57 -4.61 -8.01 -11.65
N VAL A 58 -5.67 -7.21 -11.58
CA VAL A 58 -5.89 -6.30 -10.45
C VAL A 58 -6.07 -7.10 -9.17
N ASP A 59 -5.18 -6.90 -8.19
CA ASP A 59 -5.35 -7.45 -6.85
C ASP A 59 -6.46 -6.70 -6.11
N ARG A 60 -7.62 -7.34 -5.95
CA ARG A 60 -8.77 -6.77 -5.23
C ARG A 60 -8.54 -6.70 -3.72
N LYS A 61 -7.59 -7.47 -3.18
CA LYS A 61 -7.22 -7.46 -1.75
C LYS A 61 -6.22 -6.35 -1.43
N ALA A 62 -5.56 -5.78 -2.43
CA ALA A 62 -4.62 -4.67 -2.23
C ALA A 62 -5.31 -3.48 -1.56
N TRP A 63 -4.68 -2.93 -0.53
CA TRP A 63 -5.13 -1.68 0.08
C TRP A 63 -4.92 -0.54 -0.92
N GLY A 64 -5.87 0.39 -0.96
CA GLY A 64 -5.81 1.53 -1.86
C GLY A 64 -4.53 2.36 -1.69
N PRO A 65 -4.25 3.28 -2.62
CA PRO A 65 -2.97 3.99 -2.67
C PRO A 65 -2.73 4.93 -1.49
N SER A 66 -3.72 5.15 -0.63
CA SER A 66 -3.60 6.02 0.54
C SER A 66 -2.92 5.28 1.69
N PRO A 67 -1.81 5.81 2.23
CA PRO A 67 -1.21 5.27 3.45
C PRO A 67 -2.20 5.26 4.61
N PRO A 68 -2.06 4.32 5.57
CA PRO A 68 -2.89 4.27 6.78
C PRO A 68 -2.81 5.50 7.69
N THR A 69 -1.85 6.40 7.45
CA THR A 69 -1.61 7.63 8.23
C THR A 69 -2.32 8.85 7.64
N THR A 70 -3.25 8.65 6.71
CA THR A 70 -3.88 9.74 5.95
C THR A 70 -5.21 10.12 6.56
N VAL A 71 -5.34 11.37 7.03
CA VAL A 71 -6.57 11.96 7.56
C VAL A 71 -7.63 12.19 6.49
N ASN A 72 -8.23 11.08 6.01
CA ASN A 72 -9.28 11.07 5.00
C ASN A 72 -10.01 9.71 4.91
N ALA A 73 -11.04 9.66 4.07
CA ALA A 73 -11.68 8.44 3.61
C ALA A 73 -11.85 8.45 2.08
N PHE A 74 -11.82 7.28 1.45
CA PHE A 74 -11.87 7.12 0.00
C PHE A 74 -12.82 6.00 -0.42
N TYR A 75 -13.32 6.12 -1.66
CA TYR A 75 -14.00 5.04 -2.37
C TYR A 75 -13.23 4.71 -3.66
N ASN A 76 -13.00 3.42 -3.91
CA ASN A 76 -12.35 2.90 -5.11
C ASN A 76 -13.38 2.16 -5.99
N PRO A 77 -13.87 2.77 -7.09
CA PRO A 77 -14.91 2.17 -7.92
C PRO A 77 -14.53 0.83 -8.58
N PRO A 78 -13.33 0.65 -9.18
CA PRO A 78 -12.92 -0.60 -9.83
C PRO A 78 -12.96 -1.85 -8.94
N THR A 79 -12.67 -1.71 -7.65
CA THR A 79 -12.70 -2.82 -6.68
C THR A 79 -13.92 -2.77 -5.76
N ASN A 80 -14.80 -1.77 -5.95
CA ASN A 80 -15.94 -1.49 -5.10
C ASN A 80 -15.58 -1.46 -3.59
N GLN A 81 -14.54 -0.71 -3.23
CA GLN A 81 -13.96 -0.71 -1.89
C GLN A 81 -14.08 0.66 -1.23
N ILE A 82 -14.45 0.71 0.05
CA ILE A 82 -14.38 1.90 0.89
C ILE A 82 -13.21 1.77 1.87
N SER A 83 -12.44 2.84 2.06
CA SER A 83 -11.34 2.87 3.01
C SER A 83 -11.44 4.09 3.91
N LYS A 84 -11.28 3.90 5.22
CA LYS A 84 -11.25 4.95 6.24
C LYS A 84 -10.20 4.67 7.29
N GLU A 85 -9.71 5.70 7.96
CA GLU A 85 -8.86 5.51 9.13
C GLU A 85 -9.63 4.93 10.32
N ASN A 86 -8.88 4.33 11.24
CA ASN A 86 -9.43 3.94 12.54
C ASN A 86 -9.36 5.17 13.45
N ILE A 87 -10.47 5.91 13.51
CA ILE A 87 -10.61 7.02 14.45
C ILE A 87 -10.84 6.37 15.82
N PHE A 88 -9.79 6.23 16.62
CA PHE A 88 -9.98 5.98 18.05
C PHE A 88 -10.72 7.20 18.61
N GLU A 89 -11.95 7.01 19.08
CA GLU A 89 -12.58 7.98 19.97
C GLU A 89 -11.65 8.11 21.19
N ILE A 90 -11.17 9.33 21.42
CA ILE A 90 -10.39 9.72 22.61
C ILE A 90 -11.34 9.78 23.80
#